data_AF-A0A6M4MG95-F1
#
_entry.id   AF-A0A6M4MG95-F1
#
_cell.length_a   1.000
_cell.length_b   1.000
_cell.length_c   1.000
_cell.angle_alpha   90.00
_cell.angle_beta   90.00
_cell.angle_gamma   90.00
#
_symmetry.space_group_name_H-M   'P 1'
#
loop_
_entity.id
_entity.type
_entity.pdbx_description
1 polymer ?
#
loop_
_entity_poly.entity_id
_entity_poly.type
_entity_poly.pdbx_seq_one_letter_code
_entity_poly.pdbx_strand_id
1 'polypeptide(L)'
;MQHLLSEIDKVPNKPKTLNSDITEALCAFCKQRAYLIKEVEKISCAGEITAKLHDGASAHCYIDNTGVVTIDVIKALTETSFSMIKKNGLWRVKE
;
A
#
# COMPACT_ATOMS: atom_id res chain seq x y z
N MET A 1 -4.49 -41.99 -8.56
CA MET A 1 -5.31 -40.81 -8.21
C MET A 1 -4.48 -39.57 -8.50
N GLN A 2 -4.57 -39.07 -9.73
CA GLN A 2 -4.06 -37.76 -10.14
C GLN A 2 -5.22 -36.76 -10.02
N HIS A 3 -4.92 -35.45 -10.04
CA HIS A 3 -5.81 -34.29 -9.85
C HIS A 3 -5.80 -33.68 -8.44
N LEU A 4 -4.71 -32.98 -8.08
CA LEU A 4 -4.76 -31.99 -6.99
C LEU A 4 -3.88 -30.76 -7.17
N LEU A 5 -3.34 -30.49 -8.38
CA LEU A 5 -2.51 -29.30 -8.60
C LEU A 5 -2.78 -28.62 -9.95
N SER A 6 -4.03 -28.65 -10.42
CA SER A 6 -4.46 -27.98 -11.66
C SER A 6 -4.91 -26.52 -11.48
N GLU A 7 -4.52 -25.84 -10.40
CA GLU A 7 -4.85 -24.41 -10.19
C GLU A 7 -3.61 -23.52 -10.03
N ILE A 8 -2.52 -23.87 -10.72
CA ILE A 8 -1.36 -22.98 -10.93
C ILE A 8 -1.60 -22.04 -12.15
N ASP A 9 -2.84 -21.93 -12.62
CA ASP A 9 -3.18 -21.12 -13.79
C ASP A 9 -4.30 -20.11 -13.46
N LYS A 10 -3.89 -19.02 -12.79
CA LYS A 10 -4.46 -17.66 -12.84
C LYS A 10 -3.74 -16.78 -11.82
N VAL A 11 -2.44 -16.57 -11.99
CA VAL A 11 -1.85 -15.30 -11.54
C VAL A 11 -2.13 -14.31 -12.67
N PRO A 12 -3.18 -13.48 -12.60
CA PRO A 12 -3.32 -12.41 -13.57
C PRO A 12 -2.04 -11.57 -13.47
N ASN A 13 -1.54 -11.13 -14.61
CA ASN A 13 -0.40 -10.25 -14.81
C ASN A 13 -0.60 -8.85 -14.14
N LYS A 14 -0.93 -8.82 -12.85
CA LYS A 14 -1.34 -7.66 -12.05
C LYS A 14 -0.63 -7.43 -10.69
N PRO A 15 0.41 -8.17 -10.22
CA PRO A 15 1.05 -7.80 -8.94
C PRO A 15 2.01 -6.60 -9.06
N LYS A 16 2.74 -6.46 -10.16
CA LYS A 16 3.81 -5.45 -10.27
C LYS A 16 3.28 -4.01 -10.31
N THR A 17 2.21 -3.76 -11.06
CA THR A 17 1.63 -2.43 -11.21
C THR A 17 0.93 -1.96 -9.94
N LEU A 18 0.16 -2.83 -9.28
CA LEU A 18 -0.51 -2.51 -8.02
C LEU A 18 0.49 -2.19 -6.90
N ASN A 19 1.57 -2.97 -6.81
CA ASN A 19 2.62 -2.72 -5.83
C ASN A 19 3.38 -1.42 -6.14
N SER A 20 3.57 -1.07 -7.42
CA SER A 20 4.15 0.22 -7.82
C SER A 20 3.25 1.38 -7.39
N ASP A 21 1.94 1.29 -7.66
CA ASP A 21 0.98 2.35 -7.34
C ASP A 21 0.89 2.61 -5.83
N ILE A 22 0.84 1.56 -5.00
CA ILE A 22 0.82 1.72 -3.54
C ILE A 22 2.15 2.25 -3.02
N THR A 23 3.27 1.78 -3.56
CA THR A 23 4.61 2.28 -3.17
C THR A 23 4.75 3.76 -3.54
N GLU A 24 4.29 4.16 -4.72
CA GLU A 24 4.25 5.56 -5.16
C GLU A 24 3.34 6.41 -4.27
N ALA A 25 2.15 5.91 -3.93
CA ALA A 25 1.21 6.59 -3.04
C ALA A 25 1.81 6.77 -1.64
N LEU A 26 2.38 5.72 -1.05
CA LEU A 26 3.07 5.79 0.24
C LEU A 26 4.24 6.79 0.21
N CYS A 27 5.07 6.75 -0.83
CA CYS A 27 6.15 7.73 -1.01
C CYS A 27 5.62 9.16 -1.09
N ALA A 28 4.54 9.39 -1.85
CA ALA A 28 3.92 10.69 -2.01
C ALA A 28 3.30 11.19 -0.69
N PHE A 29 2.64 10.31 0.06
CA PHE A 29 2.11 10.58 1.39
C PHE A 29 3.22 11.00 2.35
N CYS A 30 4.30 10.22 2.42
CA CYS A 30 5.41 10.50 3.30
C CYS A 30 6.04 11.87 2.99
N LYS A 31 6.21 12.22 1.70
CA LYS A 31 6.66 13.56 1.29
C LYS A 31 5.68 14.67 1.69
N GLN A 32 4.38 14.47 1.50
CA GLN A 32 3.34 15.47 1.81
C GLN A 32 3.18 15.72 3.31
N ARG A 33 3.34 14.68 4.13
CA ARG A 33 3.16 14.73 5.60
C ARG A 33 4.47 14.80 6.38
N ALA A 34 5.60 14.93 5.69
CA ALA A 34 6.95 14.91 6.26
C ALA A 34 7.26 13.66 7.11
N TYR A 35 6.69 12.51 6.74
CA TYR A 35 7.09 11.21 7.31
C TYR A 35 8.33 10.68 6.59
N LEU A 36 9.18 9.98 7.34
CA LEU A 36 10.32 9.26 6.80
C LEU A 36 10.12 7.76 6.97
N ILE A 37 10.16 7.02 5.86
CA ILE A 37 10.10 5.56 5.86
C ILE A 37 11.46 5.05 6.34
N LYS A 38 11.45 4.24 7.40
CA LYS A 38 12.63 3.56 7.92
C LYS A 38 12.87 2.24 7.20
N GLU A 39 11.80 1.45 7.05
CA GLU A 39 11.88 0.10 6.49
C GLU A 39 10.51 -0.31 5.92
N VAL A 40 10.49 -1.09 4.83
CA VAL A 40 9.29 -1.74 4.33
C VAL A 40 9.28 -3.18 4.85
N GLU A 41 8.32 -3.52 5.71
CA GLU A 41 8.27 -4.81 6.39
C GLU A 41 7.58 -5.89 5.54
N LYS A 42 6.55 -5.52 4.79
CA LYS A 42 5.74 -6.48 4.05
C LYS A 42 5.19 -5.87 2.77
N ILE A 43 5.21 -6.65 1.69
CA ILE A 43 4.53 -6.35 0.43
C ILE A 43 3.71 -7.59 0.06
N SER A 44 2.40 -7.43 -0.04
CA SER A 44 1.43 -8.47 -0.40
C SER A 44 1.14 -8.44 -1.89
N CYS A 45 0.98 -9.60 -2.52
CA CYS A 45 0.50 -9.70 -3.90
C CYS A 45 -0.95 -9.20 -4.06
N ALA A 46 -1.68 -9.01 -2.96
CA ALA A 46 -3.02 -8.44 -2.94
C ALA A 46 -3.03 -6.90 -3.02
N GLY A 47 -1.87 -6.26 -3.12
CA GLY A 47 -1.79 -4.80 -3.10
C GLY A 47 -1.89 -4.24 -1.69
N GLU A 48 -1.04 -4.75 -0.79
CA GLU A 48 -0.89 -4.23 0.57
C GLU A 48 0.59 -4.03 0.88
N ILE A 49 0.96 -2.92 1.52
CA ILE A 49 2.33 -2.61 1.93
C ILE A 49 2.32 -2.17 3.39
N THR A 50 3.15 -2.82 4.20
CA THR A 50 3.41 -2.39 5.58
C THR A 50 4.81 -1.81 5.66
N ALA A 51 4.93 -0.60 6.20
CA ALA A 51 6.21 0.09 6.37
C ALA A 51 6.34 0.66 7.79
N LYS A 52 7.54 0.59 8.36
CA LYS A 52 7.91 1.30 9.59
C LYS A 52 8.38 2.71 9.26
N LEU A 53 7.89 3.67 10.02
CA LEU A 53 8.30 5.07 9.97
C LEU A 53 9.39 5.34 11.02
N HIS A 54 10.22 6.34 10.76
CA HIS A 54 11.35 6.71 11.65
C HIS A 54 10.91 7.17 13.04
N ASP A 55 9.69 7.70 13.16
CA ASP A 55 9.12 8.18 14.43
C ASP A 55 8.52 7.04 15.28
N GLY A 56 8.71 5.79 14.87
CA GLY A 56 8.22 4.59 15.54
C GLY A 56 6.79 4.19 15.18
N ALA A 57 6.12 4.92 14.29
CA ALA A 57 4.81 4.53 13.77
C ALA A 57 4.94 3.45 12.68
N SER A 58 3.86 2.69 12.47
CA SER A 58 3.71 1.76 11.35
C SER A 58 2.69 2.31 10.37
N ALA A 59 3.01 2.31 9.08
CA ALA A 59 2.11 2.69 8.00
C ALA A 59 1.64 1.44 7.26
N HIS A 60 0.35 1.16 7.29
CA HIS A 60 -0.28 0.07 6.55
C HIS A 60 -1.00 0.66 5.35
N CYS A 61 -0.63 0.24 4.15
CA CYS A 61 -1.14 0.80 2.91
C CYS A 61 -1.85 -0.29 2.12
N TYR A 62 -3.02 -0.01 1.57
CA TYR A 62 -3.71 -0.92 0.66
C TYR A 62 -4.44 -0.15 -0.43
N ILE A 63 -4.60 -0.76 -1.61
CA ILE A 63 -5.38 -0.18 -2.71
C ILE A 63 -6.69 -0.93 -2.87
N ASP A 64 -7.79 -0.19 -2.99
CA ASP A 64 -9.09 -0.79 -3.28
C ASP A 64 -9.32 -0.98 -4.79
N ASN A 65 -10.40 -1.68 -5.14
CA ASN A 65 -10.79 -1.94 -6.52
C ASN A 65 -11.20 -0.66 -7.30
N THR A 66 -11.34 0.48 -6.62
CA THR A 66 -11.64 1.77 -7.23
C THR A 66 -10.37 2.58 -7.53
N GLY A 67 -9.20 2.09 -7.12
CA GLY A 67 -7.91 2.76 -7.28
C GLY A 67 -7.61 3.79 -6.20
N VAL A 68 -8.35 3.78 -5.09
CA VAL A 68 -8.05 4.60 -3.91
C VAL A 68 -7.07 3.82 -3.04
N VAL A 69 -5.97 4.48 -2.65
CA VAL A 69 -5.00 3.92 -1.72
C VAL A 69 -5.30 4.44 -0.32
N THR A 70 -5.59 3.57 0.61
CA THR A 70 -5.70 3.93 2.03
C THR A 70 -4.36 3.68 2.72
N ILE A 71 -3.98 4.59 3.62
CA ILE A 71 -2.76 4.57 4.42
C ILE A 71 -3.16 4.76 5.87
N ASP A 72 -3.07 3.70 6.66
CA ASP A 72 -3.32 3.69 8.09
C ASP A 72 -2.00 3.88 8.84
N VAL A 73 -1.84 5.01 9.51
CA VAL A 73 -0.67 5.29 10.35
C VAL A 73 -1.02 4.94 11.79
N ILE A 74 -0.36 3.89 12.30
CA ILE A 74 -0.54 3.35 13.64
C ILE A 74 0.62 3.83 14.51
N LYS A 75 0.32 4.67 15.51
CA LYS A 75 1.29 5.19 16.47
C LYS A 75 0.78 5.05 17.89
N ALA A 76 1.51 4.32 18.74
CA ALA A 76 1.21 4.18 20.16
C ALA A 76 -0.29 3.90 20.46
N LEU A 77 -0.87 2.95 19.73
CA LEU A 77 -2.29 2.53 19.81
C LEU A 77 -3.32 3.48 19.17
N THR A 78 -2.88 4.60 18.59
CA THR A 78 -3.74 5.47 17.77
C THR A 78 -3.58 5.10 16.30
N GLU A 79 -4.67 4.78 15.63
CA GLU A 79 -4.72 4.58 14.18
C GLU A 79 -5.28 5.84 13.53
N THR A 80 -4.58 6.37 12.54
CA THR A 80 -5.05 7.49 11.71
C THR A 80 -5.03 7.07 10.26
N SER A 81 -6.22 6.96 9.67
CA SER A 81 -6.40 6.57 8.28
C SER A 81 -6.38 7.78 7.35
N PHE A 82 -5.71 7.63 6.22
CA PHE A 82 -5.66 8.61 5.15
C PHE A 82 -6.01 7.94 3.83
N SER A 83 -6.87 8.55 3.04
CA SER A 83 -7.13 8.09 1.68
C SER A 83 -6.33 8.92 0.69
N MET A 84 -5.80 8.26 -0.33
CA MET A 84 -5.07 8.87 -1.44
C MET A 84 -5.70 8.46 -2.77
N ILE A 85 -5.76 9.41 -3.69
CA ILE A 85 -6.26 9.18 -5.05
C ILE A 85 -5.27 9.74 -6.07
N LYS A 86 -5.09 9.02 -7.18
CA LYS A 86 -4.28 9.47 -8.31
C LYS A 86 -5.12 10.42 -9.17
N LYS A 87 -4.77 11.71 -9.20
CA LYS A 87 -5.40 12.74 -10.05
C LYS A 87 -4.34 13.37 -10.95
N ASN A 88 -4.56 13.36 -12.26
CA ASN A 88 -3.63 13.86 -13.27
C ASN A 88 -2.21 13.28 -13.13
N GLY A 89 -2.12 11.97 -12.81
CA GLY A 89 -0.84 11.28 -12.60
C GLY A 89 -0.16 11.54 -11.25
N LEU A 90 -0.75 12.37 -10.37
CA LEU A 90 -0.20 12.70 -9.05
C LEU A 90 -1.08 12.16 -7.93
N TRP A 91 -0.46 11.58 -6.90
CA TRP A 91 -1.14 11.12 -5.70
C TRP A 91 -1.45 12.27 -4.75
N ARG A 92 -2.72 12.43 -4.39
CA ARG A 92 -3.20 13.47 -3.47
C ARG A 92 -3.99 12.87 -2.33
N VAL A 93 -3.84 13.42 -1.13
CA VAL A 93 -4.70 13.08 0.00
C VAL A 93 -6.13 13.53 -0.32
N LYS A 94 -7.08 12.61 -0.15
CA LYS A 94 -8.52 12.87 -0.21
C LYS A 94 -8.93 13.32 1.18
N GLU A 95 -8.98 14.63 1.39
CA GLU A 95 -9.56 15.27 2.58
C GLU A 95 -11.08 15.13 2.60
#